data_AF-A0A4Y7WLF9-F1
#
_entry.id   AF-A0A4Y7WLF9-F1
#
_cell.length_a   1.000
_cell.length_b   1.000
_cell.length_c   1.000
_cell.angle_alpha   90.00
_cell.angle_beta   90.00
_cell.angle_gamma   90.00
#
_symmetry.space_group_name_H-M   'P 1'
#
loop_
_entity.id
_entity.type
_entity.pdbx_description
1 polymer ?
#
loop_
_entity_poly.entity_id
_entity_poly.type
_entity_poly.pdbx_seq_one_letter_code
_entity_poly.pdbx_strand_id
1 'polypeptide(L)'
;MNVLTVLTVLLFILMLVVGGKKGARSFAVLFLNFIILFGGIVFMTNPEAQPLVITFVACTLIAAATLFIINEWSSKSITAFVSTMLTIAVLLVFISFVTNHTMIQGFGEEEIEELGSFSILIGLDFTQIAASVIVMSTIGAIADTAISITSPMQELYKQHRDANVKRLFLFGMKIGRDILGTNANTLFFAFFGGQLALLIWFKDLSYTLGEMVNAKVFANELITIFCAGIGVALIIPITAILSALHLVHESRKKDRNP
;
A
#
# COMPACT_ATOMS: atom_id res chain seq x y z
N MET A 1 16.87 -27.41 -10.40
CA MET A 1 16.07 -26.17 -10.24
C MET A 1 16.09 -25.79 -8.78
N ASN A 2 16.32 -24.52 -8.46
CA ASN A 2 16.18 -24.00 -7.09
C ASN A 2 14.70 -24.06 -6.69
N VAL A 3 14.39 -24.31 -5.40
CA VAL A 3 13.03 -24.37 -4.86
C VAL A 3 12.25 -23.09 -5.17
N LEU A 4 12.94 -21.94 -5.07
CA LEU A 4 12.40 -20.63 -5.45
C LEU A 4 11.89 -20.63 -6.90
N THR A 5 12.68 -21.15 -7.83
CA THR A 5 12.30 -21.24 -9.25
C THR A 5 11.07 -22.12 -9.45
N VAL A 6 10.96 -23.24 -8.71
CA VAL A 6 9.78 -24.13 -8.78
C VAL A 6 8.53 -23.38 -8.32
N LEU A 7 8.59 -22.69 -7.18
CA LEU A 7 7.45 -21.93 -6.65
C LEU A 7 7.05 -20.77 -7.56
N THR A 8 8.02 -20.06 -8.15
CA THR A 8 7.76 -18.99 -9.12
C THR A 8 7.03 -19.53 -10.36
N VAL A 9 7.48 -20.66 -10.91
CA VAL A 9 6.82 -21.28 -12.07
C VAL A 9 5.42 -21.78 -11.70
N LEU A 10 5.27 -22.40 -10.53
CA LEU A 10 3.96 -22.86 -10.04
C LEU A 10 2.98 -21.70 -9.90
N LEU A 11 3.41 -20.60 -9.27
CA LEU A 11 2.60 -19.40 -9.10
C LEU A 11 2.20 -18.81 -10.45
N PHE A 12 3.15 -18.72 -11.40
CA PHE A 12 2.86 -18.24 -12.75
C PHE A 12 1.80 -19.08 -13.45
N ILE A 13 1.94 -20.40 -13.41
CA ILE A 13 0.98 -21.33 -14.03
C ILE A 13 -0.40 -21.16 -13.38
N LEU A 14 -0.49 -21.09 -12.05
CA LEU A 14 -1.77 -20.90 -11.35
C LEU A 14 -2.42 -19.57 -11.70
N MET A 15 -1.66 -18.47 -11.73
CA MET A 15 -2.18 -17.17 -12.14
C MET A 15 -2.64 -17.17 -13.60
N LEU A 16 -1.92 -17.86 -14.50
CA LEU A 16 -2.30 -17.98 -15.90
C LEU A 16 -3.57 -18.82 -16.08
N VAL A 17 -3.70 -19.93 -15.35
CA VAL A 17 -4.87 -20.82 -15.43
C VAL A 17 -6.12 -20.15 -14.85
N VAL A 18 -6.01 -19.48 -13.70
CA VAL A 18 -7.18 -18.85 -13.02
C VAL A 18 -7.51 -17.48 -13.60
N GLY A 19 -6.50 -16.64 -13.85
CA GLY A 19 -6.66 -15.26 -14.29
C GLY A 19 -6.51 -15.05 -15.80
N GLY A 20 -6.16 -16.07 -16.57
CA GLY A 20 -5.92 -15.98 -18.01
C GLY A 20 -4.87 -14.92 -18.37
N LYS A 21 -5.16 -14.11 -19.39
CA LYS A 21 -4.31 -12.98 -19.80
C LYS A 21 -4.12 -11.94 -18.69
N LYS A 22 -5.14 -11.71 -17.86
CA LYS A 22 -5.06 -10.76 -16.75
C LYS A 22 -4.11 -11.29 -15.67
N GLY A 23 -4.17 -12.59 -15.37
CA GLY A 23 -3.23 -13.25 -14.46
C GLY A 23 -1.78 -13.17 -14.92
N ALA A 24 -1.50 -13.39 -16.21
CA ALA A 24 -0.15 -13.22 -16.76
C ALA A 24 0.35 -11.76 -16.65
N ARG A 25 -0.52 -10.77 -16.92
CA ARG A 25 -0.19 -9.34 -16.72
C ARG A 25 0.08 -9.03 -15.24
N SER A 26 -0.76 -9.52 -14.33
CA SER A 26 -0.55 -9.34 -12.89
C SER A 26 0.77 -9.92 -12.41
N PHE A 27 1.17 -11.10 -12.91
CA PHE A 27 2.47 -11.67 -12.60
C PHE A 27 3.62 -10.82 -13.14
N ALA A 28 3.56 -10.35 -14.39
CA ALA A 28 4.57 -9.45 -14.93
C ALA A 28 4.69 -8.14 -14.13
N VAL A 29 3.55 -7.58 -13.70
CA VAL A 29 3.51 -6.38 -12.85
C VAL A 29 4.08 -6.63 -11.46
N LEU A 30 3.93 -7.82 -10.89
CA LEU A 30 4.59 -8.20 -9.63
C LEU A 30 6.11 -8.05 -9.73
N PHE A 31 6.72 -8.58 -10.80
CA PHE A 31 8.16 -8.43 -11.05
C PHE A 31 8.55 -6.98 -11.33
N LEU A 32 7.74 -6.24 -12.08
CA LEU A 32 7.98 -4.82 -12.32
C LEU A 32 7.95 -4.02 -11.02
N ASN A 33 6.98 -4.26 -10.14
CA ASN A 33 6.89 -3.62 -8.84
C ASN A 33 8.10 -3.97 -7.96
N PHE A 34 8.57 -5.22 -7.99
CA PHE A 34 9.81 -5.62 -7.33
C PHE A 34 11.03 -4.83 -7.85
N ILE A 35 11.16 -4.67 -9.17
CA ILE A 35 12.24 -3.88 -9.78
C ILE A 35 12.16 -2.41 -9.38
N ILE A 36 10.96 -1.82 -9.38
CA ILE A 36 10.74 -0.42 -8.96
C ILE A 36 11.12 -0.24 -7.48
N LEU A 37 10.68 -1.16 -6.61
CA LEU A 37 10.98 -1.13 -5.19
C LEU A 37 12.49 -1.26 -4.96
N PHE A 38 13.13 -2.26 -5.56
CA PHE A 38 14.56 -2.49 -5.42
C PHE A 38 15.39 -1.32 -5.98
N GLY A 39 15.00 -0.80 -7.14
CA GLY A 39 15.60 0.40 -7.71
C GLY A 39 15.47 1.60 -6.77
N GLY A 40 14.30 1.81 -6.17
CA GLY A 40 14.07 2.83 -5.15
C GLY A 40 15.03 2.70 -3.97
N ILE A 41 15.19 1.49 -3.42
CA ILE A 41 16.14 1.21 -2.33
C ILE A 41 17.58 1.59 -2.75
N VAL A 42 18.02 1.17 -3.94
CA VAL A 42 19.35 1.51 -4.45
C VAL A 42 19.52 3.03 -4.54
N PHE A 43 18.53 3.76 -5.05
CA PHE A 43 18.60 5.23 -5.11
C PHE A 43 18.64 5.89 -3.73
N MET A 44 17.97 5.32 -2.72
CA MET A 44 17.98 5.83 -1.34
C MET A 44 19.35 5.70 -0.66
N THR A 45 20.24 4.83 -1.16
CA THR A 45 21.60 4.70 -0.60
C THR A 45 22.50 5.90 -0.91
N ASN A 46 22.10 6.79 -1.83
CA ASN A 46 22.85 8.00 -2.12
C ASN A 46 22.67 9.04 -0.98
N PRO A 47 23.75 9.53 -0.34
CA PRO A 47 23.65 10.45 0.80
C PRO A 47 22.95 11.78 0.50
N GLU A 48 22.98 12.23 -0.76
CA GLU A 48 22.33 13.48 -1.20
C GLU A 48 20.85 13.29 -1.56
N ALA A 49 20.38 12.06 -1.63
CA ALA A 49 19.01 11.78 -1.99
C ALA A 49 18.05 12.03 -0.82
N GLN A 50 16.82 12.43 -1.14
CA GLN A 50 15.74 12.56 -0.17
C GLN A 50 14.86 11.30 -0.23
N PRO A 51 14.92 10.38 0.75
CA PRO A 51 14.16 9.12 0.71
C PRO A 51 12.66 9.31 0.48
N LEU A 52 12.06 10.36 1.06
CA LEU A 52 10.63 10.66 0.87
C LEU A 52 10.26 10.93 -0.59
N VAL A 53 11.12 11.63 -1.33
CA VAL A 53 10.90 11.93 -2.76
C VAL A 53 11.00 10.64 -3.58
N ILE A 54 12.01 9.82 -3.30
CA ILE A 54 12.17 8.51 -3.96
C ILE A 54 10.96 7.63 -3.70
N THR A 55 10.47 7.59 -2.46
CA THR A 55 9.26 6.85 -2.08
C THR A 55 8.05 7.34 -2.86
N PHE A 56 7.82 8.65 -2.93
CA PHE A 56 6.69 9.19 -3.68
C PHE A 56 6.74 8.79 -5.16
N VAL A 57 7.91 8.88 -5.79
CA VAL A 57 8.13 8.46 -7.19
C VAL A 57 7.91 6.95 -7.35
N ALA A 58 8.49 6.13 -6.47
CA ALA A 58 8.33 4.69 -6.50
C ALA A 58 6.87 4.27 -6.33
N CYS A 59 6.14 4.85 -5.37
CA CYS A 59 4.72 4.59 -5.17
C CYS A 59 3.87 5.04 -6.36
N THR A 60 4.25 6.15 -7.02
CA THR A 60 3.61 6.60 -8.26
C THR A 60 3.79 5.57 -9.37
N LEU A 61 5.01 5.08 -9.57
CA LEU A 61 5.31 4.05 -10.58
C LEU A 61 4.61 2.72 -10.27
N ILE A 62 4.61 2.28 -9.01
CA ILE A 62 3.92 1.05 -8.56
C ILE A 62 2.41 1.19 -8.78
N ALA A 63 1.80 2.30 -8.39
CA ALA A 63 0.38 2.55 -8.61
C ALA A 63 0.04 2.60 -10.10
N ALA A 64 0.87 3.25 -10.93
CA ALA A 64 0.67 3.31 -12.37
C ALA A 64 0.77 1.91 -13.01
N ALA A 65 1.81 1.15 -12.68
CA ALA A 65 1.99 -0.22 -13.16
C ALA A 65 0.81 -1.11 -12.76
N THR A 66 0.41 -1.05 -11.49
CA THR A 66 -0.68 -1.87 -10.96
C THR A 66 -2.02 -1.48 -11.57
N LEU A 67 -2.37 -0.19 -11.62
CA LEU A 67 -3.69 0.23 -12.07
C LEU A 67 -3.84 0.20 -13.60
N PHE A 68 -2.85 0.67 -14.37
CA PHE A 68 -3.00 0.78 -15.82
C PHE A 68 -2.66 -0.51 -16.57
N ILE A 69 -1.66 -1.28 -16.14
CA ILE A 69 -1.27 -2.51 -16.84
C ILE A 69 -2.25 -3.64 -16.51
N ILE A 70 -2.68 -3.76 -15.24
CA ILE A 70 -3.60 -4.84 -14.82
C ILE A 70 -5.05 -4.51 -15.18
N ASN A 71 -5.52 -3.29 -14.88
CA ASN A 71 -6.94 -2.93 -15.04
C ASN A 71 -7.27 -2.16 -16.32
N GLU A 72 -6.29 -2.04 -17.22
CA GLU A 72 -6.38 -1.36 -18.51
C GLU A 72 -6.64 0.15 -18.35
N TRP A 73 -6.37 0.89 -19.42
CA TRP A 73 -6.58 2.33 -19.42
C TRP A 73 -8.08 2.64 -19.47
N SER A 74 -8.65 3.08 -18.36
CA SER A 74 -10.08 3.33 -18.23
C SER A 74 -10.39 4.44 -17.23
N SER A 75 -11.59 5.01 -17.31
CA SER A 75 -12.07 6.07 -16.39
C SER A 75 -11.93 5.65 -14.92
N LYS A 76 -12.29 4.41 -14.55
CA LYS A 76 -12.06 3.85 -13.20
C LYS A 76 -10.60 3.78 -12.79
N SER A 77 -9.69 3.38 -13.69
CA SER A 77 -8.26 3.26 -13.39
C SER A 77 -7.63 4.63 -13.18
N ILE A 78 -8.02 5.62 -13.98
CA ILE A 78 -7.57 7.02 -13.83
C ILE A 78 -8.05 7.59 -12.50
N THR A 79 -9.35 7.44 -12.17
CA THR A 79 -9.85 7.97 -10.90
C THR A 79 -9.22 7.26 -9.71
N ALA A 80 -9.06 5.93 -9.78
CA ALA A 80 -8.35 5.18 -8.74
C ALA A 80 -6.92 5.69 -8.56
N PHE A 81 -6.18 5.91 -9.65
CA PHE A 81 -4.81 6.41 -9.58
C PHE A 81 -4.72 7.80 -8.93
N VAL A 82 -5.59 8.73 -9.31
CA VAL A 82 -5.63 10.08 -8.71
C VAL A 82 -5.98 10.00 -7.23
N SER A 83 -6.95 9.17 -6.85
CA SER A 83 -7.29 8.94 -5.44
C SER A 83 -6.12 8.38 -4.66
N THR A 84 -5.43 7.36 -5.20
CA THR A 84 -4.24 6.76 -4.61
C THR A 84 -3.12 7.79 -4.42
N MET A 85 -2.81 8.62 -5.42
CA MET A 85 -1.78 9.67 -5.31
C MET A 85 -2.12 10.70 -4.23
N LEU A 86 -3.39 11.13 -4.17
CA LEU A 86 -3.83 12.08 -3.15
C LEU A 86 -3.69 11.46 -1.74
N THR A 87 -4.09 10.21 -1.56
CA THR A 87 -3.94 9.51 -0.27
C THR A 87 -2.48 9.36 0.12
N ILE A 88 -1.59 8.96 -0.80
CA ILE A 88 -0.16 8.82 -0.51
C ILE A 88 0.45 10.16 -0.10
N ALA A 89 0.10 11.24 -0.79
CA ALA A 89 0.61 12.57 -0.44
C ALA A 89 0.22 12.97 0.99
N VAL A 90 -1.05 12.73 1.37
CA VAL A 90 -1.52 12.99 2.74
C VAL A 90 -0.83 12.07 3.74
N LEU A 91 -0.66 10.79 3.41
CA LEU A 91 -0.01 9.81 4.27
C LEU A 91 1.47 10.10 4.49
N LEU A 92 2.20 10.52 3.46
CA LEU A 92 3.61 10.89 3.61
C LEU A 92 3.78 12.02 4.62
N VAL A 93 2.92 13.04 4.57
CA VAL A 93 2.94 14.15 5.54
C VAL A 93 2.59 13.65 6.94
N PHE A 94 1.50 12.86 7.05
CA PHE A 94 1.04 12.33 8.34
C PHE A 94 2.07 11.40 8.99
N ILE A 95 2.61 10.44 8.24
CA ILE A 95 3.57 9.47 8.74
C ILE A 95 4.88 10.16 9.09
N SER A 96 5.36 11.10 8.28
CA SER A 96 6.57 11.88 8.63
C SER A 96 6.39 12.66 9.94
N PHE A 97 5.19 13.17 10.21
CA PHE A 97 4.87 13.79 11.48
C PHE A 97 4.90 12.77 12.63
N VAL A 98 4.24 11.62 12.46
CA VAL A 98 4.22 10.55 13.47
C VAL A 98 5.63 10.04 13.79
N THR A 99 6.44 9.71 12.78
CA THR A 99 7.80 9.17 12.97
C THR A 99 8.73 10.16 13.68
N ASN A 100 8.58 11.47 13.42
CA ASN A 100 9.33 12.50 14.14
C ASN A 100 8.98 12.55 15.64
N HIS A 101 7.74 12.24 16.00
CA HIS A 101 7.27 12.30 17.39
C HIS A 101 7.46 11.00 18.17
N THR A 102 7.52 9.85 17.50
CA THR A 102 7.62 8.54 18.17
C THR A 102 9.05 8.07 18.40
N MET A 103 10.05 8.68 17.74
CA MET A 103 11.48 8.31 17.84
C MET A 103 11.77 6.81 17.61
N ILE A 104 10.90 6.11 16.87
CA ILE A 104 11.00 4.66 16.61
C ILE A 104 12.00 4.30 15.50
N GLN A 105 12.60 5.28 14.85
CA GLN A 105 13.47 5.07 13.69
C GLN A 105 14.78 4.33 14.02
N GLY A 106 15.33 3.64 13.02
CA GLY A 106 16.54 2.84 13.17
C GLY A 106 16.28 1.47 13.79
N PHE A 107 17.35 0.77 14.15
CA PHE A 107 17.27 -0.63 14.57
C PHE A 107 16.86 -0.78 16.03
N GLY A 108 16.11 -1.86 16.33
CA GLY A 108 15.85 -2.36 17.67
C GLY A 108 17.06 -3.05 18.29
N GLU A 109 17.06 -3.26 19.61
CA GLU A 109 18.16 -3.97 20.29
C GLU A 109 18.32 -5.39 19.75
N GLU A 110 17.18 -6.03 19.46
CA GLU A 110 17.08 -7.37 18.90
C GLU A 110 17.70 -7.47 17.49
N GLU A 111 17.64 -6.39 16.70
CA GLU A 111 18.21 -6.32 15.36
C GLU A 111 19.70 -5.93 15.40
N ILE A 112 20.12 -5.13 16.40
CA ILE A 112 21.51 -4.71 16.56
C ILE A 112 22.42 -5.89 16.90
N GLU A 113 21.94 -6.86 17.67
CA GLU A 113 22.71 -8.07 17.97
C GLU A 113 23.11 -8.83 16.69
N GLU A 114 22.19 -8.95 15.73
CA GLU A 114 22.46 -9.56 14.43
C GLU A 114 23.40 -8.70 13.56
N LEU A 115 23.32 -7.38 13.69
CA LEU A 115 24.09 -6.41 12.92
C LEU A 115 25.46 -6.07 13.53
N GLY A 116 25.80 -6.60 14.70
CA GLY A 116 26.97 -6.19 15.49
C GLY A 116 28.33 -6.32 14.79
N SER A 117 28.42 -7.14 13.72
CA SER A 117 29.62 -7.27 12.88
C SER A 117 29.71 -6.25 11.72
N PHE A 118 28.67 -5.45 11.50
CA PHE A 118 28.57 -4.50 10.39
C PHE A 118 28.63 -3.03 10.85
N SER A 119 28.96 -2.13 9.93
CA SER A 119 28.89 -0.69 10.21
C SER A 119 27.43 -0.24 10.28
N ILE A 120 27.04 0.29 11.44
CA ILE A 120 25.70 0.86 11.67
C ILE A 120 25.64 2.33 11.18
N LEU A 121 26.77 2.92 10.78
CA LEU A 121 26.83 4.28 10.25
C LEU A 121 26.44 4.29 8.77
N ILE A 122 25.14 4.44 8.50
CA ILE A 122 24.59 4.44 7.14
C ILE A 122 24.58 5.85 6.50
N GLY A 123 24.75 6.92 7.30
CA GLY A 123 24.78 8.30 6.79
C GLY A 123 23.44 8.77 6.19
N LEU A 124 22.36 8.03 6.45
CA LEU A 124 21.01 8.30 5.98
C LEU A 124 20.09 8.73 7.13
N ASP A 125 19.06 9.51 6.80
CA ASP A 125 18.01 9.88 7.74
C ASP A 125 17.04 8.71 7.94
N PHE A 126 17.24 7.98 9.04
CA PHE A 126 16.38 6.84 9.41
C PHE A 126 14.92 7.24 9.64
N THR A 127 14.63 8.50 9.96
CA THR A 127 13.24 8.96 10.10
C THR A 127 12.54 8.95 8.75
N GLN A 128 13.21 9.46 7.72
CA GLN A 128 12.68 9.45 6.35
C GLN A 128 12.61 8.04 5.78
N ILE A 129 13.56 7.16 6.15
CA ILE A 129 13.51 5.74 5.78
C ILE A 129 12.32 5.05 6.45
N ALA A 130 12.09 5.26 7.75
CA ALA A 130 10.95 4.67 8.45
C ALA A 130 9.62 5.11 7.81
N ALA A 131 9.46 6.40 7.52
CA ALA A 131 8.28 6.90 6.82
C ALA A 131 8.14 6.28 5.41
N SER A 132 9.27 6.09 4.71
CA SER A 132 9.31 5.45 3.40
C SER A 132 8.85 4.00 3.44
N VAL A 133 9.34 3.21 4.40
CA VAL A 133 8.93 1.82 4.62
C VAL A 133 7.42 1.73 4.84
N ILE A 134 6.86 2.55 5.74
CA ILE A 134 5.43 2.52 6.04
C ILE A 134 4.58 2.84 4.79
N VAL A 135 4.96 3.86 4.01
CA VAL A 135 4.22 4.22 2.79
C VAL A 135 4.37 3.15 1.70
N MET A 136 5.56 2.60 1.51
CA MET A 136 5.80 1.53 0.52
C MET A 136 5.08 0.23 0.90
N SER A 137 4.96 -0.10 2.18
CA SER A 137 4.23 -1.28 2.64
C SER A 137 2.72 -1.17 2.40
N THR A 138 2.18 0.03 2.15
CA THR A 138 0.73 0.29 2.13
C THR A 138 0.18 0.63 0.74
N ILE A 139 1.05 0.99 -0.20
CA ILE A 139 0.68 1.36 -1.57
C ILE A 139 -0.20 0.31 -2.27
N GLY A 140 0.12 -0.98 -2.11
CA GLY A 140 -0.65 -2.07 -2.71
C GLY A 140 -2.09 -2.09 -2.21
N ALA A 141 -2.25 -2.09 -0.89
CA ALA A 141 -3.58 -2.08 -0.25
C ALA A 141 -4.39 -0.82 -0.63
N ILE A 142 -3.74 0.34 -0.73
CA ILE A 142 -4.39 1.60 -1.14
C ILE A 142 -4.86 1.52 -2.59
N ALA A 143 -4.01 1.08 -3.52
CA ALA A 143 -4.36 0.95 -4.94
C ALA A 143 -5.47 -0.09 -5.16
N ASP A 144 -5.40 -1.24 -4.48
CA ASP A 144 -6.41 -2.30 -4.56
C ASP A 144 -7.75 -1.85 -3.98
N THR A 145 -7.74 -1.12 -2.87
CA THR A 145 -8.96 -0.52 -2.30
C THR A 145 -9.57 0.50 -3.26
N ALA A 146 -8.75 1.35 -3.89
CA ALA A 146 -9.23 2.36 -4.81
C ALA A 146 -9.94 1.72 -6.02
N ILE A 147 -9.32 0.74 -6.69
CA ILE A 147 -9.95 0.08 -7.85
C ILE A 147 -11.19 -0.76 -7.46
N SER A 148 -11.19 -1.35 -6.26
CA SER A 148 -12.32 -2.11 -5.72
C SER A 148 -13.54 -1.24 -5.44
N ILE A 149 -13.35 0.08 -5.26
CA ILE A 149 -14.44 1.05 -5.11
C ILE A 149 -14.82 1.64 -6.48
N THR A 150 -13.86 2.11 -7.28
CA THR A 150 -14.17 2.78 -8.55
C THR A 150 -14.81 1.86 -9.58
N SER A 151 -14.40 0.58 -9.64
CA SER A 151 -14.93 -0.37 -10.62
C SER A 151 -16.45 -0.62 -10.47
N PRO A 152 -16.97 -1.02 -9.30
CA PRO A 152 -18.41 -1.19 -9.10
C PRO A 152 -19.18 0.14 -9.15
N MET A 153 -18.60 1.27 -8.71
CA MET A 153 -19.24 2.58 -8.85
C MET A 153 -19.46 2.95 -10.32
N GLN A 154 -18.48 2.70 -11.19
CA GLN A 154 -18.60 2.94 -12.62
C GLN A 154 -19.66 2.02 -13.25
N GLU A 155 -19.77 0.76 -12.81
CA GLU A 155 -20.79 -0.15 -13.31
C GLU A 155 -22.21 0.26 -12.90
N LEU A 156 -22.39 0.65 -11.64
CA LEU A 156 -23.66 1.21 -11.15
C LEU A 156 -24.07 2.45 -11.97
N TYR A 157 -23.11 3.33 -12.28
CA TYR A 157 -23.38 4.53 -13.06
C TYR A 157 -23.78 4.23 -14.52
N LYS A 158 -23.20 3.20 -15.13
CA LYS A 158 -23.59 2.78 -16.48
C LYS A 158 -25.04 2.29 -16.54
N GLN A 159 -25.50 1.62 -15.48
CA GLN A 159 -26.88 1.12 -15.37
C GLN A 159 -27.89 2.23 -15.00
N HIS A 160 -27.46 3.21 -14.20
CA HIS A 160 -28.28 4.32 -13.74
C HIS A 160 -27.59 5.67 -13.98
N ARG A 161 -27.65 6.16 -15.22
CA ARG A 161 -26.97 7.41 -15.63
C ARG A 161 -27.49 8.68 -14.96
N ASP A 162 -28.68 8.60 -14.36
CA ASP A 162 -29.38 9.63 -13.60
C ASP A 162 -28.94 9.70 -12.12
N ALA A 163 -28.05 8.80 -11.68
CA ALA A 163 -27.58 8.79 -10.29
C ALA A 163 -26.84 10.09 -9.92
N ASN A 164 -27.33 10.76 -8.87
CA ASN A 164 -26.68 11.96 -8.32
C ASN A 164 -25.42 11.59 -7.50
N VAL A 165 -24.47 12.54 -7.38
CA VAL A 165 -23.20 12.42 -6.65
C VAL A 165 -23.39 11.83 -5.25
N LYS A 166 -24.41 12.27 -4.51
CA LYS A 166 -24.70 11.78 -3.16
C LYS A 166 -25.00 10.27 -3.12
N ARG A 167 -25.74 9.75 -4.11
CA ARG A 167 -26.09 8.33 -4.20
C ARG A 167 -24.85 7.50 -4.53
N LEU A 168 -24.02 7.96 -5.46
CA LEU A 168 -22.74 7.34 -5.83
C LEU A 168 -21.77 7.32 -4.65
N PHE A 169 -21.63 8.43 -3.94
CA PHE A 169 -20.77 8.53 -2.76
C PHE A 169 -21.19 7.54 -1.67
N LEU A 170 -22.48 7.50 -1.31
CA LEU A 170 -22.99 6.57 -0.30
C LEU A 170 -22.81 5.11 -0.71
N PHE A 171 -22.94 4.80 -2.00
CA PHE A 171 -22.67 3.47 -2.54
C PHE A 171 -21.18 3.11 -2.42
N GLY A 172 -20.27 4.00 -2.83
CA GLY A 172 -18.82 3.80 -2.66
C GLY A 172 -18.40 3.63 -1.20
N MET A 173 -18.97 4.42 -0.29
CA MET A 173 -18.75 4.31 1.15
C MET A 173 -19.28 2.99 1.74
N LYS A 174 -20.34 2.41 1.16
CA LYS A 174 -20.83 1.09 1.58
C LYS A 174 -19.81 0.01 1.20
N ILE A 175 -19.34 0.02 -0.05
CA ILE A 175 -18.32 -0.93 -0.54
C ILE A 175 -17.03 -0.80 0.29
N GLY A 176 -16.58 0.43 0.52
CA GLY A 176 -15.40 0.69 1.34
C GLY A 176 -15.50 0.14 2.76
N ARG A 177 -16.66 0.28 3.41
CA ARG A 177 -16.90 -0.31 4.75
C ARG A 177 -16.81 -1.84 4.73
N ASP A 178 -17.33 -2.48 3.69
CA ASP A 178 -17.33 -3.93 3.56
C ASP A 178 -15.89 -4.48 3.40
N ILE A 179 -15.01 -3.76 2.70
CA ILE A 179 -13.61 -4.17 2.49
C ILE A 179 -12.63 -3.68 3.57
N LEU A 180 -12.98 -2.66 4.37
CA LEU A 180 -12.10 -2.14 5.41
C LEU A 180 -11.74 -3.22 6.44
N GLY A 181 -12.73 -3.99 6.90
CA GLY A 181 -12.50 -5.05 7.89
C GLY A 181 -11.65 -6.20 7.36
N THR A 182 -11.82 -6.57 6.09
CA THR A 182 -11.02 -7.64 5.47
C THR A 182 -9.57 -7.20 5.27
N ASN A 183 -9.34 -5.97 4.82
CA ASN A 183 -7.99 -5.40 4.70
C ASN A 183 -7.28 -5.29 6.05
N ALA A 184 -7.98 -4.86 7.10
CA ALA A 184 -7.43 -4.80 8.46
C ALA A 184 -6.96 -6.17 8.95
N ASN A 185 -7.77 -7.22 8.73
CA ASN A 185 -7.38 -8.59 9.07
C ASN A 185 -6.18 -9.07 8.25
N THR A 186 -6.08 -8.73 6.97
CA THR A 186 -4.92 -9.08 6.13
C THR A 186 -3.64 -8.46 6.68
N LEU A 187 -3.64 -7.17 7.05
CA LEU A 187 -2.49 -6.51 7.66
C LEU A 187 -2.12 -7.13 9.01
N PHE A 188 -3.13 -7.43 9.83
CA PHE A 188 -2.92 -8.09 11.13
C PHE A 188 -2.22 -9.44 10.98
N PHE A 189 -2.71 -10.30 10.07
CA PHE A 189 -2.10 -11.62 9.86
C PHE A 189 -0.73 -11.55 9.18
N ALA A 190 -0.51 -10.60 8.28
CA ALA A 190 0.79 -10.39 7.66
C ALA A 190 1.86 -10.09 8.71
N PHE A 191 1.54 -9.24 9.70
CA PHE A 191 2.44 -8.93 10.80
C PHE A 191 2.60 -10.10 11.79
N PHE A 192 1.53 -10.52 12.45
CA PHE A 192 1.65 -11.55 13.50
C PHE A 192 2.17 -12.87 12.93
N GLY A 193 1.81 -13.20 11.69
CA GLY A 193 2.34 -14.36 10.98
C GLY A 193 3.82 -14.22 10.61
N GLY A 194 4.25 -13.02 10.19
CA GLY A 194 5.67 -12.75 9.89
C GLY A 194 6.56 -12.74 11.13
N GLN A 195 6.02 -12.31 12.26
CA GLN A 195 6.77 -12.05 13.49
C GLN A 195 6.62 -13.15 14.55
N LEU A 196 6.07 -14.32 14.19
CA LEU A 196 5.86 -15.48 15.08
C LEU A 196 7.13 -15.89 15.84
N ALA A 197 8.28 -15.94 15.16
CA ALA A 197 9.55 -16.35 15.79
C ALA A 197 9.98 -15.36 16.88
N LEU A 198 9.91 -14.05 16.62
CA LEU A 198 10.22 -13.02 17.61
C LEU A 198 9.25 -13.07 18.79
N LEU A 199 7.95 -13.29 18.55
CA LEU A 199 6.96 -13.42 19.63
C LEU A 199 7.24 -14.62 20.55
N ILE A 200 7.69 -15.74 19.99
CA ILE A 200 8.15 -16.90 20.77
C ILE A 200 9.42 -16.54 21.53
N TRP A 201 10.36 -15.84 20.90
CA TRP A 201 11.61 -15.45 21.54
C TRP A 201 11.40 -14.50 22.73
N PHE A 202 10.51 -13.53 22.62
CA PHE A 202 10.09 -12.67 23.73
C PHE A 202 9.51 -13.46 24.90
N LYS A 203 8.70 -14.48 24.60
CA LYS A 203 8.16 -15.38 25.63
C LYS A 203 9.30 -16.15 26.32
N ASP A 204 10.25 -16.69 25.56
CA ASP A 204 11.37 -17.47 26.10
C ASP A 204 12.32 -16.61 26.94
N LEU A 205 12.53 -15.35 26.55
CA LEU A 205 13.26 -14.33 27.30
C LEU A 205 12.47 -13.75 28.48
N SER A 206 11.25 -14.26 28.73
CA SER A 206 10.39 -13.82 29.85
C SER A 206 10.02 -12.34 29.82
N TYR A 207 9.94 -11.72 28.64
CA TYR A 207 9.43 -10.36 28.49
C TYR A 207 7.98 -10.32 29.01
N THR A 208 7.66 -9.30 29.79
CA THR A 208 6.28 -8.95 30.13
C THR A 208 5.57 -8.37 28.90
N LEU A 209 4.23 -8.40 28.88
CA LEU A 209 3.46 -7.78 27.79
C LEU A 209 3.78 -6.28 27.62
N GLY A 210 4.07 -5.58 28.72
CA GLY A 210 4.50 -4.19 28.69
C GLY A 210 5.83 -4.01 27.98
N GLU A 211 6.82 -4.86 28.28
CA GLU A 211 8.13 -4.84 27.61
C GLU A 211 8.00 -5.20 26.13
N MET A 212 7.19 -6.21 25.78
CA MET A 212 6.96 -6.58 24.38
C MET A 212 6.37 -5.43 23.56
N VAL A 213 5.33 -4.75 24.09
CA VAL A 213 4.66 -3.65 23.36
C VAL A 213 5.58 -2.43 23.22
N ASN A 214 6.50 -2.23 24.16
CA ASN A 214 7.47 -1.12 24.11
C ASN A 214 8.79 -1.51 23.45
N ALA A 215 9.03 -2.78 23.14
CA ALA A 215 10.19 -3.23 22.40
C ALA A 215 10.18 -2.56 21.02
N LYS A 216 11.28 -1.90 20.67
CA LYS A 216 11.33 -1.01 19.49
C LYS A 216 10.97 -1.73 18.20
N VAL A 217 11.48 -2.95 17.99
CA VAL A 217 11.17 -3.78 16.82
C VAL A 217 9.66 -4.07 16.70
N PHE A 218 8.98 -4.28 17.82
CA PHE A 218 7.55 -4.58 17.85
C PHE A 218 6.69 -3.32 17.75
N ALA A 219 7.07 -2.26 18.47
CA ALA A 219 6.41 -0.96 18.42
C ALA A 219 6.46 -0.35 17.01
N ASN A 220 7.59 -0.48 16.32
CA ASN A 220 7.77 -0.01 14.94
C ASN A 220 6.72 -0.66 14.02
N GLU A 221 6.55 -1.98 14.11
CA GLU A 221 5.57 -2.65 13.26
C GLU A 221 4.11 -2.43 13.65
N LEU A 222 3.80 -2.28 14.93
CA LEU A 222 2.47 -1.81 15.31
C LEU A 222 2.17 -0.44 14.70
N ILE A 223 3.13 0.49 14.73
CA ILE A 223 2.97 1.81 14.11
C ILE A 223 2.80 1.68 12.60
N THR A 224 3.57 0.81 11.93
CA THR A 224 3.41 0.50 10.50
C THR A 224 1.98 0.04 10.19
N ILE A 225 1.44 -0.92 10.94
CA ILE A 225 0.08 -1.46 10.75
C ILE A 225 -0.98 -0.41 11.01
N PHE A 226 -0.84 0.40 12.07
CA PHE A 226 -1.81 1.46 12.35
C PHE A 226 -1.79 2.53 11.27
N CYS A 227 -0.62 2.97 10.81
CA CYS A 227 -0.50 3.91 9.70
C CYS A 227 -1.07 3.31 8.40
N ALA A 228 -0.83 2.02 8.15
CA ALA A 228 -1.41 1.28 7.04
C ALA A 228 -2.94 1.25 7.08
N GLY A 229 -3.50 0.91 8.24
CA GLY A 229 -4.95 0.90 8.47
C GLY A 229 -5.56 2.28 8.29
N ILE A 230 -4.91 3.34 8.79
CA ILE A 230 -5.33 4.73 8.56
C ILE A 230 -5.31 5.06 7.07
N GLY A 231 -4.28 4.64 6.33
CA GLY A 231 -4.19 4.83 4.89
C GLY A 231 -5.33 4.16 4.12
N VAL A 232 -5.63 2.91 4.45
CA VAL A 232 -6.77 2.16 3.88
C VAL A 232 -8.11 2.80 4.26
N ALA A 233 -8.26 3.28 5.49
CA ALA A 233 -9.47 3.99 5.92
C ALA A 233 -9.64 5.32 5.18
N LEU A 234 -8.54 6.04 4.90
CA LEU A 234 -8.54 7.35 4.26
C LEU A 234 -8.81 7.28 2.75
N ILE A 235 -8.29 6.27 2.05
CA ILE A 235 -8.52 6.10 0.60
C ILE A 235 -10.00 5.85 0.29
N ILE A 236 -10.77 5.25 1.20
CA ILE A 236 -12.20 4.96 1.00
C ILE A 236 -13.03 6.21 0.69
N PRO A 237 -13.12 7.22 1.60
CA PRO A 237 -13.90 8.42 1.33
C PRO A 237 -13.32 9.24 0.17
N ILE A 238 -12.00 9.29 0.02
CA ILE A 238 -11.32 9.99 -1.08
C ILE A 238 -11.72 9.40 -2.43
N THR A 239 -11.69 8.07 -2.56
CA THR A 239 -12.05 7.38 -3.80
C THR A 239 -13.53 7.51 -4.09
N ALA A 240 -14.39 7.34 -3.06
CA ALA A 240 -15.83 7.45 -3.21
C ALA A 240 -16.25 8.84 -3.71
N ILE A 241 -15.68 9.93 -3.16
CA ILE A 241 -16.04 11.28 -3.58
C ILE A 241 -15.49 11.62 -4.96
N LEU A 242 -14.22 11.30 -5.24
CA LEU A 242 -13.60 11.58 -6.54
C LEU A 242 -14.27 10.79 -7.67
N SER A 243 -14.59 9.52 -7.43
CA SER A 243 -15.33 8.71 -8.40
C SER A 243 -16.74 9.24 -8.63
N ALA A 244 -17.46 9.66 -7.59
CA ALA A 244 -18.80 10.22 -7.74
C ALA A 244 -18.79 11.54 -8.54
N LEU A 245 -17.83 12.43 -8.28
CA LEU A 245 -17.69 13.69 -9.01
C LEU A 245 -17.28 13.46 -10.47
N HIS A 246 -16.32 12.57 -10.71
CA HIS A 246 -15.83 12.28 -12.06
C HIS A 246 -16.92 11.71 -12.97
N LEU A 247 -17.69 10.73 -12.48
CA LEU A 247 -18.74 10.07 -13.25
C LEU A 247 -19.89 11.03 -13.63
N VAL A 248 -20.29 11.92 -12.72
CA VAL A 248 -21.33 12.92 -12.98
C VAL A 248 -20.83 14.07 -13.87
N HIS A 249 -19.54 14.39 -13.82
CA HIS A 249 -18.95 15.40 -14.70
C HIS A 249 -18.86 14.90 -16.16
N GLU A 250 -18.43 13.64 -16.37
CA GLU A 250 -18.32 13.05 -17.71
C GLU A 250 -19.68 13.01 -18.44
N SER A 251 -20.78 12.71 -17.75
CA SER A 251 -22.11 12.71 -18.38
C SER A 251 -22.57 14.09 -18.82
N ARG A 252 -22.42 15.10 -17.96
CA ARG A 252 -22.75 16.51 -18.30
C ARG A 252 -21.96 17.01 -19.51
N LYS A 253 -20.73 16.54 -19.69
CA LYS A 253 -19.90 16.89 -20.85
C LYS A 253 -20.38 16.19 -22.12
N LYS A 254 -20.81 14.93 -22.01
CA LYS A 254 -21.37 14.15 -23.11
C LYS A 254 -22.73 14.69 -23.58
N ASP A 255 -23.56 15.19 -22.66
CA ASP A 255 -24.84 15.81 -23.00
C ASP A 255 -24.69 17.22 -23.61
N ARG A 256 -23.52 17.86 -23.46
CA ARG A 256 -23.22 19.20 -24.01
C ARG A 256 -22.59 19.20 -25.40
N ASN A 257 -22.08 18.06 -25.88
CA ASN A 257 -21.54 17.89 -27.23
C ASN A 257 -22.41 16.88 -27.99
N PRO A 258 -23.51 17.33 -28.64
CA PRO A 258 -24.29 16.48 -29.54
C PRO A 258 -23.51 16.09 -30.80
#